data_AF-A0A2H0XND8-F1
#
_entry.id   AF-A0A2H0XND8-F1
#
_cell.length_a   1.000
_cell.length_b   1.000
_cell.length_c   1.000
_cell.angle_alpha   90.00
_cell.angle_beta   90.00
_cell.angle_gamma   90.00
#
_symmetry.space_group_name_H-M   'P 1'
#
loop_
_entity.id
_entity.type
_entity.pdbx_description
1 polymer ?
#
loop_
_entity_poly.entity_id
_entity_poly.type
_entity_poly.pdbx_seq_one_letter_code
_entity_poly.pdbx_strand_id
1 'polypeptide(L)'
;MDNCQGKITIMDNKTSYSKDKVGKRLKEVRMHLNKSQKEIAVLLNISQNALSNYEKGQRHSPYRILVEISRIANVSLAWLLTGKDSGKGITGKEKELLNYLGKLGITDAQEAKEIFSTLKLEALIYQITSVRLSIEKIINL
;
A
#
# COMPACT_ATOMS: atom_id res chain seq x y z
N MET A 1 48.50 -8.11 32.08
CA MET A 1 47.43 -9.07 32.41
C MET A 1 46.12 -8.43 31.97
N ASP A 2 45.41 -9.15 31.11
CA ASP A 2 43.98 -9.06 30.73
C ASP A 2 43.54 -7.78 30.00
N ASN A 3 43.50 -7.67 28.67
CA ASN A 3 42.77 -8.43 27.64
C ASN A 3 41.30 -8.75 27.95
N CYS A 4 40.42 -7.76 27.80
CA CYS A 4 38.99 -7.98 27.54
C CYS A 4 38.62 -7.47 26.14
N GLN A 5 39.11 -8.13 25.09
CA GLN A 5 38.41 -8.13 23.80
C GLN A 5 37.10 -8.92 23.96
N GLY A 6 36.05 -8.24 24.39
CA GLY A 6 34.68 -8.73 24.31
C GLY A 6 34.23 -8.78 22.85
N LYS A 7 34.51 -9.90 22.19
CA LYS A 7 34.02 -10.24 20.86
C LYS A 7 32.51 -10.37 20.92
N ILE A 8 31.78 -9.28 20.72
CA ILE A 8 30.32 -9.36 20.48
C ILE A 8 30.15 -9.92 19.06
N THR A 9 30.13 -11.24 18.97
CA THR A 9 29.55 -11.94 17.82
C THR A 9 28.06 -11.65 17.86
N ILE A 10 27.59 -10.64 17.12
CA ILE A 10 26.17 -10.57 16.76
C ILE A 10 25.94 -11.76 15.86
N MET A 11 25.36 -12.80 16.43
CA MET A 11 24.90 -14.01 15.76
C MET A 11 24.13 -13.62 14.50
N ASP A 12 24.52 -14.20 13.37
CA ASP A 12 23.78 -14.16 12.10
C ASP A 12 22.36 -14.70 12.33
N ASN A 13 21.46 -13.82 12.76
CA ASN A 13 20.06 -14.12 12.79
C ASN A 13 19.61 -14.10 11.34
N LYS A 14 19.49 -15.29 10.74
CA LYS A 14 18.86 -15.57 9.44
C LYS A 14 17.42 -15.02 9.46
N THR A 15 17.31 -13.72 9.37
CA THR A 15 16.07 -13.04 9.02
C THR A 15 15.87 -13.37 7.55
N SER A 16 14.72 -13.92 7.19
CA SER A 16 14.33 -14.35 5.84
C SER A 16 14.20 -13.20 4.82
N TYR A 17 14.99 -12.15 4.99
CA TYR A 17 15.02 -10.94 4.20
C TYR A 17 16.01 -11.10 3.04
N SER A 18 15.57 -11.80 2.00
CA SER A 18 16.36 -11.97 0.77
C SER A 18 16.51 -10.62 0.04
N LYS A 19 17.72 -10.05 0.11
CA LYS A 19 18.14 -8.79 -0.54
C LYS A 19 17.75 -8.74 -2.02
N ASP A 20 17.81 -9.89 -2.69
CA ASP A 20 17.50 -10.05 -4.11
C ASP A 20 16.04 -9.77 -4.46
N LYS A 21 15.13 -9.82 -3.48
CA LYS A 21 13.69 -9.64 -3.73
C LYS A 21 13.28 -8.16 -3.75
N VAL A 22 13.95 -7.28 -3.00
CA VAL A 22 13.63 -5.84 -2.98
C VAL A 22 14.05 -5.17 -4.29
N GLY A 23 15.26 -5.45 -4.78
CA GLY A 23 15.73 -4.91 -6.06
C GLY A 23 14.84 -5.31 -7.25
N LYS A 24 14.38 -6.56 -7.26
CA LYS A 24 13.41 -7.04 -8.27
C LYS A 24 12.09 -6.27 -8.23
N ARG A 25 11.51 -6.09 -7.04
CA ARG A 25 10.28 -5.28 -6.90
C ARG A 25 10.49 -3.81 -7.24
N LEU A 26 11.66 -3.25 -6.96
CA LEU A 26 12.02 -1.89 -7.39
C LEU A 26 11.98 -1.77 -8.92
N LYS A 27 12.53 -2.76 -9.62
CA LYS A 27 12.46 -2.87 -11.09
C LYS A 27 11.02 -3.04 -11.58
N GLU A 28 10.23 -3.88 -10.94
CA GLU A 28 8.81 -4.08 -11.27
C GLU A 28 8.00 -2.78 -11.15
N VAL A 29 8.21 -2.02 -10.07
CA VAL A 29 7.59 -0.71 -9.85
C VAL A 29 7.98 0.26 -10.96
N ARG A 30 9.26 0.35 -11.31
CA ARG A 30 9.71 1.19 -12.42
C ARG A 30 9.05 0.80 -13.75
N MET A 31 8.95 -0.51 -14.02
CA MET A 31 8.32 -1.00 -15.25
C MET A 31 6.82 -0.68 -15.30
N HIS A 32 6.11 -0.76 -14.17
CA HIS A 32 4.70 -0.33 -14.09
C HIS A 32 4.51 1.16 -14.39
N LEU A 33 5.50 1.99 -14.06
CA LEU A 33 5.50 3.41 -14.40
C LEU A 33 5.87 3.69 -15.87
N ASN A 34 6.21 2.66 -16.67
CA ASN A 34 6.72 2.78 -18.04
C ASN A 34 7.92 3.73 -18.17
N LYS A 35 8.84 3.69 -17.18
CA LYS A 35 10.03 4.55 -17.14
C LYS A 35 11.33 3.77 -17.29
N SER A 36 12.29 4.38 -17.98
CA SER A 36 13.67 3.93 -18.02
C SER A 36 14.36 4.11 -16.65
N GLN A 37 15.49 3.42 -16.45
CA GLN A 37 16.30 3.61 -15.24
C GLN A 37 16.82 5.05 -15.12
N LYS A 38 17.10 5.71 -16.25
CA LYS A 38 17.56 7.10 -16.26
C LYS A 38 16.47 8.05 -15.74
N GLU A 39 15.23 7.88 -16.19
CA GLU A 39 14.10 8.71 -15.75
C GLU A 39 13.79 8.55 -14.26
N ILE A 40 13.77 7.31 -13.75
CA ILE A 40 13.58 7.08 -12.30
C ILE A 40 14.75 7.64 -11.50
N ALA A 41 15.99 7.49 -11.97
CA ALA A 41 17.16 8.00 -11.27
C ALA A 41 17.12 9.53 -11.13
N VAL A 42 16.68 10.24 -12.17
CA VAL A 42 16.44 11.69 -12.13
C VAL A 42 15.37 12.03 -11.09
N LEU A 43 14.23 11.32 -11.08
CA LEU A 43 13.15 11.55 -10.11
C LEU A 43 13.59 11.33 -8.65
N LEU A 44 14.49 10.38 -8.42
CA LEU A 44 15.00 10.04 -7.08
C LEU A 44 16.26 10.83 -6.69
N ASN A 45 16.75 11.70 -7.58
CA ASN A 45 18.00 12.45 -7.45
C ASN A 45 19.21 11.54 -7.14
N ILE A 46 19.39 10.48 -7.92
CA ILE A 46 20.51 9.54 -7.85
C ILE A 46 21.11 9.30 -9.23
N SER A 47 22.29 8.65 -9.28
CA SER A 47 22.84 8.21 -10.57
C SER A 47 22.08 6.98 -11.12
N GLN A 48 21.98 6.88 -12.44
CA GLN A 48 21.38 5.71 -13.10
C GLN A 48 22.13 4.41 -12.73
N ASN A 49 23.45 4.49 -12.52
CA ASN A 49 24.25 3.35 -12.07
C ASN A 49 23.87 2.91 -10.64
N ALA A 50 23.60 3.87 -9.73
CA ALA A 50 23.12 3.55 -8.39
C ALA A 50 21.79 2.78 -8.45
N LEU A 51 20.83 3.27 -9.25
CA LEU A 51 19.55 2.58 -9.45
C LEU A 51 19.75 1.18 -10.06
N SER A 52 20.63 1.03 -11.04
CA SER A 52 20.94 -0.27 -11.65
C SER A 52 21.48 -1.28 -10.62
N ASN A 53 22.42 -0.83 -9.77
CA ASN A 53 22.97 -1.66 -8.69
C ASN A 53 21.90 -2.04 -7.66
N TYR A 54 20.96 -1.13 -7.37
CA TYR A 54 19.82 -1.40 -6.50
C TYR A 54 18.87 -2.45 -7.09
N GLU A 55 18.46 -2.29 -8.34
CA GLU A 55 17.54 -3.22 -9.02
C GLU A 55 18.14 -4.63 -9.16
N LYS A 56 19.46 -4.73 -9.36
CA LYS A 56 20.18 -6.00 -9.45
C LYS A 56 20.45 -6.64 -8.08
N GLY A 57 20.18 -5.94 -6.97
CA GLY A 57 20.54 -6.40 -5.62
C GLY A 57 22.03 -6.32 -5.30
N GLN A 58 22.86 -5.73 -6.17
CA GLN A 58 24.30 -5.58 -5.99
C GLN A 58 24.65 -4.57 -4.89
N ARG A 59 23.76 -3.60 -4.64
CA ARG A 59 23.86 -2.65 -3.53
C ARG A 59 22.52 -2.51 -2.83
N HIS A 60 22.54 -2.33 -1.51
CA HIS A 60 21.33 -2.03 -0.76
C HIS A 60 20.78 -0.64 -1.12
N SER A 61 19.48 -0.56 -1.39
CA SER A 61 18.78 0.71 -1.58
C SER A 61 18.65 1.44 -0.25
N PRO A 62 19.04 2.72 -0.14
CA PRO A 62 18.77 3.52 1.04
C PRO A 62 17.27 3.61 1.30
N TYR A 63 16.84 3.64 2.57
CA TYR A 63 15.42 3.77 2.94
C TYR A 63 14.75 4.99 2.33
N ARG A 64 15.47 6.13 2.23
CA ARG A 64 14.99 7.34 1.52
C ARG A 64 14.47 7.00 0.12
N ILE A 65 15.26 6.27 -0.66
CA ILE A 65 14.95 5.89 -2.04
C ILE A 65 13.71 5.00 -2.10
N LEU A 66 13.59 4.04 -1.18
CA LEU A 66 12.45 3.13 -1.10
C LEU A 66 11.15 3.85 -0.73
N VAL A 67 11.20 4.82 0.19
CA VAL A 67 10.05 5.65 0.57
C VAL A 67 9.62 6.57 -0.56
N GLU A 68 10.58 7.17 -1.26
CA GLU A 68 10.30 8.13 -2.32
C GLU A 68 9.69 7.45 -3.54
N ILE A 69 10.25 6.32 -3.98
CA ILE A 69 9.65 5.55 -5.08
C ILE A 69 8.30 4.94 -4.70
N SER A 70 8.09 4.54 -3.43
CA SER A 70 6.79 4.02 -3.00
C SER A 70 5.70 5.08 -3.11
N ARG A 71 6.04 6.36 -2.83
CA ARG A 71 5.12 7.49 -3.02
C ARG A 71 4.88 7.80 -4.49
N ILE A 72 5.93 7.87 -5.30
CA ILE A 72 5.82 8.15 -6.74
C ILE A 72 4.96 7.10 -7.45
N ALA A 73 5.13 5.83 -7.08
CA ALA A 73 4.39 4.72 -7.68
C ALA A 73 3.07 4.38 -6.99
N ASN A 74 2.73 5.08 -5.89
CA ASN A 74 1.58 4.78 -5.05
C ASN A 74 1.49 3.28 -4.66
N VAL A 75 2.61 2.70 -4.24
CA VAL A 75 2.70 1.31 -3.77
C VAL A 75 3.00 1.25 -2.28
N SER A 76 2.55 0.19 -1.61
CA SER A 76 2.85 -0.03 -0.19
C SER A 76 4.35 -0.22 0.02
N LEU A 77 4.95 0.59 0.91
CA LEU A 77 6.34 0.41 1.33
C LEU A 77 6.55 -0.99 1.93
N ALA A 78 5.57 -1.50 2.68
CA ALA A 78 5.64 -2.83 3.26
C ALA A 78 5.65 -3.93 2.17
N TRP A 79 4.88 -3.76 1.09
CA TRP A 79 4.96 -4.66 -0.07
C TRP A 79 6.31 -4.55 -0.78
N LEU A 80 6.83 -3.34 -0.99
CA LEU A 80 8.14 -3.13 -1.62
C LEU A 80 9.27 -3.82 -0.83
N LEU A 81 9.17 -3.79 0.50
CA LEU A 81 10.13 -4.38 1.42
C LEU A 81 9.97 -5.91 1.55
N THR A 82 8.75 -6.41 1.71
CA THR A 82 8.50 -7.81 2.10
C THR A 82 7.96 -8.69 0.98
N GLY A 83 7.39 -8.09 -0.08
CA GLY A 83 6.63 -8.78 -1.12
C GLY A 83 5.27 -9.29 -0.65
N LYS A 84 4.91 -9.03 0.61
CA LYS A 84 3.60 -9.34 1.16
C LYS A 84 2.82 -8.05 1.18
N ASP A 85 1.67 -8.05 0.51
CA ASP A 85 0.78 -6.92 0.57
C ASP A 85 0.14 -6.92 1.97
N SER A 86 0.58 -6.01 2.83
CA SER A 86 -0.07 -5.77 4.12
C SER A 86 -1.18 -4.71 4.00
N GLY A 87 -1.37 -4.12 2.82
CA GLY A 87 -2.51 -3.28 2.50
C GLY A 87 -3.67 -4.17 2.06
N LYS A 88 -4.84 -4.00 2.65
CA LYS A 88 -6.08 -4.52 2.07
C LYS A 88 -6.15 -4.02 0.63
N GLY A 89 -5.79 -4.86 -0.33
CA GLY A 89 -6.09 -4.60 -1.72
C GLY A 89 -7.58 -4.36 -1.83
N ILE A 90 -7.97 -3.40 -2.67
CA ILE A 90 -9.37 -3.12 -2.99
C ILE A 90 -10.00 -4.46 -3.38
N THR A 91 -10.92 -4.94 -2.54
CA THR A 91 -11.65 -6.18 -2.72
C THR A 91 -12.45 -6.10 -4.02
N GLY A 92 -12.87 -7.25 -4.55
CA GLY A 92 -13.69 -7.28 -5.78
C GLY A 92 -14.92 -6.36 -5.69
N LYS A 93 -15.56 -6.32 -4.52
CA LYS A 93 -16.71 -5.45 -4.24
C LYS A 93 -16.35 -3.97 -4.25
N GLU A 94 -15.21 -3.60 -3.66
CA GLU A 94 -14.76 -2.21 -3.66
C GLU A 94 -14.34 -1.75 -5.07
N LYS A 95 -13.81 -2.65 -5.91
CA LYS A 95 -13.55 -2.34 -7.34
C LYS A 95 -14.83 -2.13 -8.13
N GLU A 96 -15.82 -2.97 -7.88
CA GLU A 96 -17.13 -2.85 -8.51
C GLU A 96 -17.81 -1.53 -8.11
N LEU A 97 -17.73 -1.16 -6.84
CA LEU A 97 -18.21 0.12 -6.35
C LEU A 97 -17.51 1.30 -7.05
N LEU A 98 -16.18 1.27 -7.19
CA LEU A 98 -15.44 2.32 -7.91
C LEU A 98 -15.87 2.44 -9.37
N ASN A 99 -16.13 1.32 -10.05
CA ASN A 99 -16.65 1.32 -11.42
C ASN A 99 -18.04 1.96 -11.51
N TYR A 100 -18.93 1.68 -10.55
CA TYR A 100 -20.24 2.32 -10.48
C TYR A 100 -20.14 3.82 -10.22
N LEU A 101 -19.31 4.25 -9.27
CA LEU A 101 -19.09 5.67 -8.98
C LEU A 101 -18.57 6.43 -10.21
N GLY A 102 -17.61 5.85 -10.94
CA GLY A 102 -17.11 6.44 -12.19
C GLY A 102 -18.18 6.58 -13.27
N LYS A 103 -19.09 5.61 -13.40
CA LYS A 103 -20.23 5.69 -14.35
C LYS A 103 -21.25 6.77 -13.97
N LEU A 104 -21.36 7.10 -12.69
CA LEU A 104 -22.23 8.15 -12.18
C LEU A 104 -21.58 9.53 -12.24
N GLY A 105 -20.34 9.64 -12.72
CA GLY A 105 -19.60 10.89 -12.82
C GLY A 105 -18.95 11.36 -11.52
N ILE A 106 -19.05 10.56 -10.46
CA ILE A 106 -18.48 10.87 -9.14
C ILE A 106 -16.98 10.60 -9.23
N THR A 107 -16.23 11.66 -9.49
CA THR A 107 -14.77 11.64 -9.64
C THR A 107 -14.06 12.43 -8.56
N ASP A 108 -14.79 13.28 -7.85
CA ASP A 108 -14.29 14.06 -6.72
C ASP A 108 -14.49 13.32 -5.39
N ALA A 109 -13.46 13.36 -4.54
CA ALA A 109 -13.44 12.65 -3.27
C ALA A 109 -14.35 13.28 -2.21
N GLN A 110 -14.61 14.59 -2.30
CA GLN A 110 -15.50 15.29 -1.39
C GLN A 110 -16.96 14.98 -1.74
N GLU A 111 -17.31 15.02 -3.02
CA GLU A 111 -18.62 14.59 -3.53
C GLU A 111 -18.91 13.13 -3.14
N ALA A 112 -17.94 12.22 -3.32
CA ALA A 112 -18.08 10.82 -2.93
C ALA A 112 -18.34 10.65 -1.42
N LYS A 113 -17.70 11.46 -0.57
CA LYS A 113 -17.88 11.43 0.90
C LYS A 113 -19.26 11.94 1.31
N GLU A 114 -19.75 12.98 0.66
CA GLU A 114 -21.09 13.53 0.93
C GLU A 114 -22.17 12.52 0.57
N ILE A 115 -22.08 11.93 -0.63
CA ILE A 115 -23.00 10.87 -1.06
C ILE A 115 -22.95 9.67 -0.12
N PHE A 116 -21.75 9.22 0.26
CA PHE A 116 -21.61 8.10 1.18
C PHE A 116 -22.22 8.40 2.56
N SER A 117 -22.10 9.64 3.03
CA SER A 117 -22.71 10.07 4.30
C SER A 117 -24.23 10.01 4.23
N THR A 118 -24.82 10.48 3.13
CA THR A 118 -26.27 10.41 2.89
C THR A 118 -26.75 8.96 2.81
N LEU A 119 -26.09 8.11 2.02
CA LEU A 119 -26.43 6.68 1.91
C LEU A 119 -26.34 5.95 3.26
N LYS A 120 -25.35 6.30 4.09
CA LYS A 120 -25.20 5.74 5.43
C LYS A 120 -26.37 6.12 6.34
N LEU A 121 -26.87 7.35 6.24
CA LEU A 121 -28.06 7.79 6.99
C LEU A 121 -29.33 7.07 6.52
N GLU A 122 -29.54 6.94 5.21
CA GLU A 122 -30.69 6.22 4.65
C GLU A 122 -30.74 4.76 5.09
N ALA A 123 -29.59 4.07 5.04
CA ALA A 123 -29.47 2.71 5.52
C ALA A 123 -29.82 2.60 7.02
N LEU A 124 -29.34 3.54 7.85
CA LEU A 124 -29.64 3.56 9.27
C LEU A 124 -31.14 3.75 9.54
N ILE A 125 -31.79 4.68 8.82
CA ILE A 125 -33.23 4.94 8.93
C ILE A 125 -34.03 3.69 8.60
N TYR A 126 -33.65 2.97 7.54
CA TYR A 126 -34.31 1.71 7.18
C TYR A 126 -34.20 0.66 8.29
N GLN A 127 -33.01 0.49 8.88
CA GLN A 127 -32.81 -0.45 9.99
C GLN A 127 -33.65 -0.07 11.22
N ILE A 128 -33.73 1.22 11.56
CA ILE A 128 -34.57 1.69 12.65
C ILE A 128 -36.05 1.41 12.37
N THR A 129 -36.49 1.65 11.13
CA THR A 129 -37.88 1.47 10.70
C THR A 129 -38.28 -0.01 10.75
N SER A 130 -37.42 -0.91 10.28
CA SER A 130 -37.68 -2.35 10.31
C SER A 130 -37.77 -2.91 11.74
N VAL A 131 -36.90 -2.43 12.64
CA VAL A 131 -36.93 -2.77 14.07
C VAL A 131 -38.20 -2.23 14.72
N ARG A 132 -38.57 -0.98 14.46
CA ARG A 132 -39.80 -0.37 14.97
C ARG A 132 -41.05 -1.17 14.57
N LEU A 133 -41.16 -1.54 13.30
CA LEU A 133 -42.28 -2.34 12.79
C LEU A 133 -42.36 -3.72 13.46
N SER A 134 -41.20 -4.32 13.75
CA SER A 134 -41.13 -5.59 14.47
C SER A 134 -41.62 -5.44 15.92
N ILE A 135 -41.26 -4.35 16.60
CA ILE A 135 -41.72 -4.05 17.96
C ILE A 135 -43.23 -3.78 17.99
N GLU A 136 -43.75 -2.98 17.06
CA GLU A 136 -45.19 -2.69 16.97
C GLU A 136 -46.01 -3.98 16.75
N LYS A 137 -45.48 -4.95 15.99
CA LYS A 137 -46.12 -6.26 15.84
C LYS A 137 -46.11 -7.08 17.14
N ILE A 138 -45.05 -7.00 17.93
CA ILE A 138 -44.96 -7.72 19.23
C ILE A 138 -45.88 -7.10 20.28
N ILE A 139 -46.03 -5.77 20.30
CA ILE A 139 -46.88 -5.07 21.27
C ILE A 139 -48.37 -5.25 20.98
N ASN A 140 -48.75 -5.37 19.70
CA ASN A 140 -50.14 -5.55 19.27
C ASN A 140 -50.60 -7.02 19.23
N LEU A 141 -49.83 -7.94 19.81
CA LEU A 141 -50.16 -9.35 20.04
C LEU A 141 -50.49 -9.56 21.52
#